data_AF-A0A7S1H9H8-F1
#
_entry.id   AF-A0A7S1H9H8-F1
#
_cell.length_a   1.000
_cell.length_b   1.000
_cell.length_c   1.000
_cell.angle_alpha   90.00
_cell.angle_beta   90.00
_cell.angle_gamma   90.00
#
_symmetry.space_group_name_H-M   'P 1'
#
loop_
_entity.id
_entity.type
_entity.pdbx_description
1 polymer ?
#
loop_
_entity_poly.entity_id
_entity_poly.type
_entity_poly.pdbx_seq_one_letter_code
_entity_poly.pdbx_strand_id
1 'polypeptide(L)'
;GCKEGDIGCAVLSRVVGHYRSSGHMLCDAGSLAMSKDLAPQDASFGKVLGGELFLSSVSQEVGKLTGPGGTPPDYDSYPPGALVRILPNHSCLTAALHPHYFLLRGGEVVGVARPCR
;
A
#
# COMPACT_ATOMS: atom_id res chain seq x y z
N GLY A 1 11.57 -2.70 19.33
CA GLY A 1 10.54 -2.76 18.28
C GLY A 1 11.14 -2.23 16.99
N CYS A 2 10.72 -2.79 15.86
CA CYS A 2 11.03 -2.34 14.50
C CYS A 2 10.41 -0.96 14.23
N LYS A 3 11.09 -0.10 13.45
CA LYS A 3 10.59 1.20 12.99
C LYS A 3 10.21 1.15 11.51
N GLU A 4 9.51 2.17 11.02
CA GLU A 4 9.11 2.25 9.60
C GLU A 4 10.31 2.09 8.64
N GLY A 5 11.47 2.68 8.96
CA GLY A 5 12.69 2.56 8.16
C GLY A 5 13.36 1.19 8.17
N ASP A 6 12.98 0.29 9.10
CA ASP A 6 13.50 -1.08 9.16
C ASP A 6 12.67 -2.03 8.26
N ILE A 7 11.54 -1.57 7.69
CA ILE A 7 10.67 -2.37 6.83
C ILE A 7 11.27 -2.45 5.42
N GLY A 8 11.76 -3.64 5.06
CA GLY A 8 12.44 -3.88 3.78
C GLY A 8 11.55 -4.11 2.56
N CYS A 9 10.22 -4.05 2.70
CA CYS A 9 9.29 -4.31 1.59
C CYS A 9 8.11 -3.35 1.57
N ALA A 10 7.61 -3.05 0.37
CA ALA A 10 6.41 -2.27 0.13
C ALA A 10 5.81 -2.68 -1.22
N VAL A 11 4.50 -2.52 -1.36
CA VAL A 11 3.81 -2.64 -2.65
C VAL A 11 3.74 -1.25 -3.27
N LEU A 12 4.23 -1.12 -4.50
CA LEU A 12 4.07 0.09 -5.29
C LEU A 12 2.68 0.07 -5.94
N SER A 13 1.90 1.12 -5.77
CA SER A 13 0.55 1.24 -6.31
C SER A 13 0.32 2.63 -6.87
N ARG A 14 -0.58 2.74 -7.85
CA ARG A 14 -0.99 3.98 -8.46
C ARG A 14 -2.34 4.42 -7.91
N VAL A 15 -2.47 5.71 -7.63
CA VAL A 15 -3.78 6.33 -7.37
C VAL A 15 -4.58 6.32 -8.68
N VAL A 16 -5.76 5.71 -8.68
CA VAL A 16 -6.60 5.56 -9.88
C VAL A 16 -7.78 6.51 -9.91
N GLY A 17 -8.15 7.12 -8.77
CA GLY A 17 -9.26 8.05 -8.73
C GLY A 17 -9.50 8.68 -7.37
N HIS A 18 -10.23 9.79 -7.38
CA HIS A 18 -10.63 10.53 -6.18
C HIS A 18 -12.15 10.49 -6.02
N TYR A 19 -12.60 10.26 -4.79
CA TYR A 19 -14.00 10.24 -4.41
C TYR A 19 -14.22 11.28 -3.30
N ARG A 20 -14.08 12.57 -3.67
CA ARG A 20 -14.09 13.70 -2.73
C ARG A 20 -15.38 13.77 -1.90
N SER A 21 -16.54 13.50 -2.51
CA SER A 21 -17.84 13.45 -1.80
C SER A 21 -17.92 12.35 -0.74
N SER A 22 -17.09 11.31 -0.87
CA SER A 22 -17.03 10.18 0.06
C SER A 22 -15.71 10.12 0.84
N GLY A 23 -14.89 11.19 0.79
CA GLY A 23 -13.70 11.36 1.62
C GLY A 23 -12.57 10.36 1.38
N HIS A 24 -12.38 9.83 0.17
CA HIS A 24 -11.31 8.84 -0.08
C HIS A 24 -10.73 8.88 -1.49
N MET A 25 -9.61 8.18 -1.66
CA MET A 25 -9.01 7.88 -2.96
C MET A 25 -9.00 6.38 -3.20
N LEU A 26 -8.87 5.98 -4.46
CA LEU A 26 -8.68 4.59 -4.85
C LEU A 26 -7.27 4.38 -5.39
N CYS A 27 -6.71 3.20 -5.14
CA CYS A 27 -5.46 2.75 -5.73
C CYS A 27 -5.60 1.34 -6.30
N ASP A 28 -4.70 0.96 -7.21
CA ASP A 28 -4.69 -0.36 -7.88
C ASP A 28 -4.08 -1.49 -7.03
N ALA A 29 -4.07 -1.34 -5.70
CA ALA A 29 -3.64 -2.37 -4.76
C ALA A 29 -4.80 -2.85 -3.87
N GLY A 30 -5.49 -3.89 -4.33
CA GLY A 30 -6.51 -4.62 -3.56
C GLY A 30 -5.93 -5.80 -2.76
N SER A 31 -6.81 -6.73 -2.38
CA SER A 31 -6.43 -7.91 -1.59
C SER A 31 -5.49 -8.87 -2.32
N LEU A 32 -5.47 -8.88 -3.66
CA LEU A 32 -4.48 -9.66 -4.41
C LEU A 32 -3.09 -9.03 -4.42
N ALA A 33 -2.96 -7.76 -4.01
CA ALA A 33 -1.66 -7.10 -3.86
C ALA A 33 -1.21 -7.06 -2.39
N MET A 34 -2.15 -6.89 -1.45
CA MET A 34 -1.88 -6.56 -0.03
C MET A 34 -2.33 -7.63 0.97
N SER A 35 -2.95 -8.72 0.51
CA SER A 35 -3.67 -9.71 1.33
C SER A 35 -4.92 -9.13 2.03
N LYS A 36 -5.51 -9.90 2.96
CA LYS A 36 -6.61 -9.44 3.84
C LYS A 36 -6.20 -9.43 5.32
N ASP A 37 -4.90 -9.43 5.60
CA ASP A 37 -4.40 -9.36 6.96
C ASP A 37 -4.63 -7.95 7.54
N LEU A 38 -5.30 -7.88 8.68
CA LEU A 38 -5.70 -6.63 9.31
C LEU A 38 -4.75 -6.26 10.45
N ALA A 39 -4.31 -5.00 10.45
CA ALA A 39 -3.58 -4.44 11.57
C ALA A 39 -4.51 -4.34 12.80
N PRO A 40 -4.12 -4.89 13.96
CA PRO A 40 -4.95 -4.86 15.17
C PRO A 40 -5.30 -3.45 15.65
N GLN A 41 -4.42 -2.49 15.41
CA GLN A 41 -4.51 -1.13 15.96
C GLN A 41 -5.50 -0.21 15.24
N ASP A 42 -5.65 -0.36 13.92
CA ASP A 42 -6.40 0.59 13.08
C ASP A 42 -7.33 -0.10 12.07
N ALA A 43 -7.41 -1.44 12.12
CA ALA A 43 -8.16 -2.26 11.17
C ALA A 43 -7.88 -1.89 9.70
N SER A 44 -6.65 -1.50 9.39
CA SER A 44 -6.19 -1.22 8.03
C SER A 44 -5.53 -2.43 7.40
N PHE A 45 -5.37 -2.40 6.07
CA PHE A 45 -4.68 -3.41 5.25
C PHE A 45 -3.25 -2.99 4.87
N GLY A 46 -2.76 -1.89 5.44
CA GLY A 46 -1.42 -1.36 5.20
C GLY A 46 -1.36 0.15 5.31
N LYS A 47 -0.15 0.68 5.52
CA LYS A 47 0.14 2.11 5.69
C LYS A 47 0.92 2.65 4.49
N VAL A 48 0.60 3.85 4.02
CA VAL A 48 1.42 4.55 3.02
C VAL A 48 2.70 5.05 3.68
N LEU A 49 3.85 4.64 3.12
CA LEU A 49 5.18 5.04 3.59
C LEU A 49 5.33 6.57 3.60
N GLY A 50 5.86 7.12 4.69
CA GLY A 50 6.15 8.55 4.81
C GLY A 50 4.92 9.46 4.95
N GLY A 51 3.73 8.91 5.21
CA GLY A 51 2.51 9.68 5.41
C GLY A 51 1.54 9.02 6.39
N GLU A 52 0.37 9.64 6.53
CA GLU A 52 -0.69 9.23 7.47
C GLU A 52 -1.86 8.53 6.74
N LEU A 53 -1.68 8.14 5.48
CA LEU A 53 -2.71 7.43 4.72
C LEU A 53 -2.63 5.92 4.97
N PHE A 54 -3.79 5.28 5.05
CA PHE A 54 -3.92 3.84 5.25
C PHE A 54 -4.89 3.24 4.25
N LEU A 55 -4.68 1.96 3.95
CA LEU A 55 -5.59 1.16 3.14
C LEU A 55 -6.77 0.73 4.01
N SER A 56 -7.84 1.54 4.06
CA SER A 56 -8.98 1.33 4.97
C SER A 56 -9.98 0.29 4.50
N SER A 57 -9.97 -0.04 3.21
CA SER A 57 -10.71 -1.17 2.67
C SER A 57 -10.05 -1.71 1.42
N VAL A 58 -10.19 -3.01 1.17
CA VAL A 58 -9.76 -3.64 -0.08
C VAL A 58 -10.90 -4.44 -0.71
N SER A 59 -11.08 -4.29 -2.02
CA SER A 59 -11.72 -5.28 -2.87
C SER A 59 -10.65 -6.26 -3.41
N GLN A 60 -10.94 -7.01 -4.47
CA GLN A 60 -9.94 -7.89 -5.07
C GLN A 60 -8.71 -7.13 -5.60
N GLU A 61 -8.94 -6.11 -6.44
CA GLU A 61 -7.89 -5.38 -7.17
C GLU A 61 -7.76 -3.92 -6.73
N VAL A 62 -8.75 -3.40 -5.99
CA VAL A 62 -8.82 -1.97 -5.65
C VAL A 62 -8.72 -1.78 -4.16
N GLY A 63 -7.86 -0.85 -3.76
CA GLY A 63 -7.71 -0.41 -2.38
C GLY A 63 -8.24 1.01 -2.17
N LYS A 64 -8.87 1.25 -1.03
CA LYS A 64 -9.35 2.58 -0.60
C LYS A 64 -8.34 3.20 0.36
N LEU A 65 -7.90 4.42 0.06
CA LEU A 65 -7.00 5.20 0.90
C LEU A 65 -7.75 6.31 1.65
N THR A 66 -7.55 6.37 2.96
CA THR A 66 -8.08 7.42 3.85
C THR A 66 -7.02 7.83 4.86
N GLY A 67 -7.12 9.04 5.40
CA GLY A 67 -6.34 9.46 6.56
C GLY A 67 -6.82 8.83 7.87
N PRO A 68 -6.16 9.15 9.00
CA PRO A 68 -6.53 8.63 10.32
C PRO A 68 -7.98 8.96 10.66
N GLY A 69 -8.70 8.03 11.28
CA GLY A 69 -10.10 8.21 11.65
C GLY A 69 -11.05 8.45 10.46
N GLY A 70 -10.66 8.11 9.23
CA GLY A 70 -11.46 8.32 8.03
C GLY A 70 -11.42 9.74 7.48
N THR A 71 -10.43 10.54 7.90
CA THR A 71 -10.23 11.90 7.36
C THR A 71 -9.91 11.86 5.85
N PRO A 72 -10.40 12.87 5.08
CA PRO A 72 -10.10 12.93 3.65
C PRO A 72 -8.59 13.04 3.38
N PRO A 73 -8.07 12.33 2.36
CA PRO A 73 -6.68 12.52 1.93
C PRO A 73 -6.42 13.92 1.38
N ASP A 74 -5.14 14.32 1.37
CA ASP A 74 -4.68 15.43 0.55
C ASP A 74 -4.67 15.02 -0.93
N TYR A 75 -5.79 15.28 -1.61
CA TYR A 75 -5.96 14.93 -3.01
C TYR A 75 -4.95 15.59 -3.94
N ASP A 76 -4.42 16.76 -3.58
CA ASP A 76 -3.56 17.54 -4.47
C ASP A 76 -2.12 17.02 -4.43
N SER A 77 -1.69 16.48 -3.28
CA SER A 77 -0.43 15.71 -3.16
C SER A 77 -0.48 14.34 -3.85
N TYR A 78 -1.67 13.79 -4.10
CA TYR A 78 -1.86 12.45 -4.65
C TYR A 78 -2.85 12.42 -5.83
N PRO A 79 -2.60 13.14 -6.94
CA PRO A 79 -3.48 13.12 -8.11
C PRO A 79 -3.58 11.71 -8.73
N PRO A 80 -4.64 11.41 -9.49
CA PRO A 80 -4.68 10.17 -10.28
C PRO A 80 -3.42 10.04 -11.15
N GLY A 81 -2.77 8.88 -11.09
CA GLY A 81 -1.46 8.65 -11.70
C GLY A 81 -0.29 8.69 -10.71
N ALA A 82 -0.44 9.35 -9.55
CA ALA A 82 0.58 9.39 -8.51
C ALA A 82 0.87 7.99 -7.97
N LEU A 83 2.14 7.74 -7.62
CA LEU A 83 2.59 6.49 -7.05
C LEU A 83 2.67 6.59 -5.52
N VAL A 84 2.18 5.56 -4.85
CA VAL A 84 2.30 5.38 -3.40
C VAL A 84 2.99 4.05 -3.11
N ARG A 85 3.73 4.00 -2.00
CA ARG A 85 4.34 2.77 -1.49
C ARG A 85 3.59 2.36 -0.23
N ILE A 86 2.96 1.20 -0.26
CA ILE A 86 2.14 0.70 0.84
C ILE A 86 2.93 -0.37 1.59
N LEU A 87 3.12 -0.15 2.88
CA LEU A 87 3.76 -1.07 3.81
C LEU A 87 2.75 -2.16 4.20
N PRO A 88 3.09 -3.44 4.05
CA PRO A 88 2.20 -4.53 4.40
C PRO A 88 2.15 -4.75 5.90
N ASN A 89 0.98 -5.16 6.41
CA ASN A 89 0.84 -5.60 7.81
C ASN A 89 1.63 -6.89 8.06
N HIS A 90 1.54 -7.84 7.13
CA HIS A 90 2.24 -9.10 7.19
C HIS A 90 3.02 -9.36 5.90
N SER A 91 4.34 -9.22 5.98
CA SER A 91 5.24 -9.34 4.83
C SER A 91 5.14 -10.69 4.15
N CYS A 92 5.01 -11.80 4.89
CA CYS A 92 4.95 -13.13 4.29
C CYS A 92 3.68 -13.35 3.47
N LEU A 93 2.53 -12.88 3.98
CA LEU A 93 1.25 -13.02 3.26
C LEU A 93 1.24 -12.16 2.01
N THR A 94 1.77 -10.95 2.11
CA THR A 94 1.90 -10.05 0.96
C THR A 94 2.86 -10.63 -0.08
N ALA A 95 4.06 -11.04 0.33
CA ALA A 95 5.08 -11.59 -0.55
C ALA A 95 4.58 -12.82 -1.34
N ALA A 96 3.81 -13.71 -0.70
CA ALA A 96 3.23 -14.88 -1.35
C ALA A 96 2.30 -14.58 -2.54
N LEU A 97 1.72 -13.37 -2.59
CA LEU A 97 0.83 -12.93 -3.68
C LEU A 97 1.59 -12.43 -4.91
N HIS A 98 2.89 -12.16 -4.80
CA HIS A 98 3.68 -11.59 -5.88
C HIS A 98 4.61 -12.64 -6.52
N PRO A 99 4.54 -12.85 -7.85
CA PRO A 99 5.42 -13.79 -8.54
C PRO A 99 6.86 -13.29 -8.70
N HIS A 100 7.10 -12.01 -8.47
CA HIS A 100 8.40 -11.33 -8.65
C HIS A 100 8.54 -10.22 -7.61
N TYR A 101 9.76 -9.97 -7.15
CA TYR A 101 10.09 -8.81 -6.34
C TYR A 101 11.09 -7.92 -7.07
N PHE A 102 10.80 -6.62 -7.16
CA PHE A 102 11.75 -5.63 -7.65
C PHE A 102 12.68 -5.22 -6.50
N LEU A 103 13.97 -5.51 -6.62
CA LEU A 103 14.97 -5.17 -5.61
C LEU A 103 15.44 -3.73 -5.84
N LEU A 104 15.39 -2.91 -4.79
CA LEU A 104 15.75 -1.49 -4.87
C LEU A 104 17.06 -1.20 -4.13
N ARG A 105 17.90 -0.33 -4.71
CA ARG A 105 19.05 0.30 -4.04
C ARG A 105 19.11 1.77 -4.44
N GLY A 106 19.08 2.68 -3.46
CA GLY A 106 19.11 4.12 -3.75
C GLY A 106 17.92 4.61 -4.59
N GLY A 107 16.78 3.92 -4.58
CA GLY A 107 15.61 4.24 -5.40
C GLY A 107 15.61 3.61 -6.80
N GLU A 108 16.69 2.93 -7.19
CA GLU A 108 16.80 2.28 -8.49
C GLU A 108 16.59 0.76 -8.39
N VAL A 109 15.99 0.19 -9.43
CA VAL A 109 15.82 -1.27 -9.56
C VAL A 109 17.18 -1.88 -9.92
N VAL A 110 17.72 -2.70 -9.02
CA VAL A 110 19.01 -3.39 -9.22
C VAL A 110 18.85 -4.87 -9.57
N GLY A 111 17.62 -5.38 -9.55
CA GLY A 111 17.34 -6.77 -9.91
C GLY A 111 15.89 -7.16 -9.70
N VAL A 112 15.56 -8.38 -10.15
CA VAL A 112 14.26 -9.00 -9.94
C VAL A 112 14.47 -10.37 -9.31
N ALA A 113 13.89 -10.59 -8.14
CA ALA A 113 13.89 -11.89 -7.47
C ALA A 113 12.60 -12.66 -7.79
N ARG A 114 12.69 -13.99 -7.80
CA ARG A 114 11.54 -14.91 -7.98
C ARG A 114 11.44 -15.83 -6.77
N PRO A 115 10.35 -15.81 -6.00
CA PRO A 115 10.16 -16.75 -4.91
C PRO A 115 9.89 -18.17 -5.44
N CYS A 116 10.36 -19.17 -4.71
CA CYS A 116 9.89 -20.54 -4.87
C CYS A 116 8.44 -20.64 -4.36
N ARG A 117 7.62 -21.46 -5.01
CA ARG A 117 6.23 -21.72 -4.64
C ARG A 117 5.81 -23.10 -5.12
#